data_AF-A0A2R5L2Y3-F1
#
_entry.id   AF-A0A2R5L2Y3-F1
#
_cell.length_a   1.000
_cell.length_b   1.000
_cell.length_c   1.000
_cell.angle_alpha   90.00
_cell.angle_beta   90.00
_cell.angle_gamma   90.00
#
_symmetry.space_group_name_H-M   'P 1'
#
loop_
_entity.id
_entity.type
_entity.pdbx_description
1 polymer ?
#
loop_
_entity_poly.entity_id
_entity_poly.type
_entity_poly.pdbx_seq_one_letter_code
_entity_poly.pdbx_strand_id
1 'polypeptide(L)'
;FLGSLLFHKKFCLEFVNRGGVKHLLQIPRPSLPADGVALCLWYLGYCEEAVERMCLLADHVLEQLLKYALWLVESGHPSGRTHAIMFFGLVFRFRAILDRFDKQDGLRKLMNVMSTMSILQNLTEEDAPEDPNEAMMWQTVKHVCLTIRNYFEAHLATRVHHTSYQRSLSTNNSATPCYKPLNVSWESVTR
;
A
#
# COMPACT_ATOMS: atom_id res chain seq x y z
N PHE A 1 -5.48 -15.42 -13.92
CA PHE A 1 -6.94 -15.63 -13.91
C PHE A 1 -7.63 -14.98 -12.70
N LEU A 2 -7.19 -15.19 -11.45
CA LEU A 2 -7.83 -14.55 -10.29
C LEU A 2 -7.76 -13.01 -10.33
N GLY A 3 -6.58 -12.45 -10.63
CA GLY A 3 -6.40 -10.99 -10.68
C GLY A 3 -7.36 -10.26 -11.62
N SER A 4 -7.63 -10.82 -12.81
CA SER A 4 -8.56 -10.22 -13.77
C SER A 4 -10.01 -10.17 -13.26
N LEU A 5 -10.41 -11.10 -12.39
CA LEU A 5 -11.74 -11.08 -11.77
C LEU A 5 -11.86 -9.99 -10.68
N LEU A 6 -10.75 -9.67 -10.00
CA LEU A 6 -10.73 -8.66 -8.93
C LEU A 6 -10.95 -7.23 -9.43
N PHE A 7 -10.92 -6.98 -10.74
CA PHE A 7 -11.37 -5.71 -11.32
C PHE A 7 -12.88 -5.47 -11.21
N HIS A 8 -13.68 -6.54 -11.13
CA HIS A 8 -15.12 -6.39 -10.96
C HIS A 8 -15.45 -6.15 -9.49
N LYS A 9 -15.97 -4.95 -9.18
CA LYS A 9 -16.38 -4.55 -7.82
C LYS A 9 -17.19 -5.63 -7.10
N LYS A 10 -18.21 -6.21 -7.75
CA LYS A 10 -19.02 -7.30 -7.16
C LYS A 10 -18.17 -8.51 -6.76
N PHE A 11 -17.25 -8.93 -7.62
CA PHE A 11 -16.38 -10.07 -7.34
C PHE A 11 -15.37 -9.75 -6.25
N CYS A 12 -14.72 -8.58 -6.30
CA CYS A 12 -13.79 -8.08 -5.30
C CYS A 12 -14.40 -8.08 -3.88
N LEU A 13 -15.61 -7.54 -3.77
CA LEU A 13 -16.37 -7.48 -2.53
C LEU A 13 -16.76 -8.87 -2.01
N GLU A 14 -17.22 -9.76 -2.89
CA GLU A 14 -17.57 -11.13 -2.52
C GLU A 14 -16.33 -11.94 -2.13
N PHE A 15 -15.21 -11.73 -2.81
CA PHE A 15 -13.93 -12.36 -2.51
C PHE A 15 -13.48 -12.03 -1.08
N VAL A 16 -13.52 -10.75 -0.68
CA VAL A 16 -13.17 -10.36 0.70
C VAL A 16 -14.16 -10.96 1.70
N ASN A 17 -15.46 -10.90 1.42
CA ASN A 17 -16.51 -11.44 2.29
C ASN A 17 -16.39 -12.96 2.54
N ARG A 18 -16.00 -13.72 1.50
CA ARG A 18 -15.79 -15.17 1.60
C ARG A 18 -14.44 -15.56 2.18
N GLY A 19 -13.70 -14.61 2.76
CA GLY A 19 -12.40 -14.87 3.37
C GLY A 19 -11.28 -15.10 2.35
N GLY A 20 -11.43 -14.63 1.11
CA GLY A 20 -10.41 -14.76 0.06
C GLY A 20 -9.05 -14.18 0.47
N VAL A 21 -9.03 -13.09 1.25
CA VAL A 21 -7.80 -12.52 1.83
C VAL A 21 -7.08 -13.54 2.71
N LYS A 22 -7.80 -14.27 3.58
CA LYS A 22 -7.19 -15.32 4.43
C LYS A 22 -6.58 -16.44 3.59
N HIS A 23 -7.23 -16.82 2.48
CA HIS A 23 -6.71 -17.82 1.56
C HIS A 23 -5.44 -17.33 0.83
N LEU A 24 -5.37 -16.05 0.44
CA LEU A 24 -4.14 -15.48 -0.12
C LEU A 24 -2.98 -15.57 0.87
N LEU A 25 -3.22 -15.36 2.17
CA LEU A 25 -2.19 -15.43 3.20
C LEU A 25 -1.64 -16.85 3.45
N GLN A 26 -2.36 -17.89 3.01
CA GLN A 26 -1.91 -19.28 3.10
C GLN A 26 -0.87 -19.63 2.02
N ILE A 27 -0.71 -18.80 0.99
CA ILE A 27 0.29 -19.02 -0.06
C ILE A 27 1.70 -18.91 0.57
N PRO A 28 2.55 -19.93 0.42
CA PRO A 28 3.87 -19.95 1.04
C PRO A 28 4.81 -18.92 0.43
N ARG A 29 5.79 -18.47 1.21
CA ARG A 29 6.84 -17.54 0.81
C ARG A 29 8.21 -18.14 1.12
N PRO A 30 9.18 -18.14 0.18
CA PRO A 30 9.06 -17.74 -1.23
C PRO A 30 8.32 -18.80 -2.07
N SER A 31 7.54 -18.37 -3.05
CA SER A 31 6.94 -19.27 -4.05
C SER A 31 6.52 -18.49 -5.30
N LEU A 32 6.41 -19.17 -6.46
CA LEU A 32 5.94 -18.55 -7.71
C LEU A 32 4.54 -17.90 -7.57
N PRO A 33 3.56 -18.50 -6.87
CA PRO A 33 2.27 -17.85 -6.65
C PRO A 33 2.31 -16.59 -5.76
N ALA A 34 3.40 -16.33 -5.02
CA ALA A 34 3.48 -15.15 -4.14
C ALA A 34 3.42 -13.83 -4.93
N ASP A 35 3.94 -13.79 -6.16
CA ASP A 35 3.78 -12.64 -7.06
C ASP A 35 2.31 -12.40 -7.43
N GLY A 36 1.56 -13.49 -7.61
CA GLY A 36 0.12 -13.44 -7.84
C GLY A 36 -0.65 -12.86 -6.65
N VAL A 37 -0.16 -13.06 -5.41
CA VAL A 37 -0.72 -12.42 -4.21
C VAL A 37 -0.56 -10.90 -4.32
N ALA A 38 0.64 -10.41 -4.67
CA ALA A 38 0.89 -8.99 -4.83
C ALA A 38 -0.08 -8.34 -5.84
N LEU A 39 -0.28 -9.00 -6.98
CA LEU A 39 -1.21 -8.56 -8.01
C LEU A 39 -2.66 -8.51 -7.48
N CYS A 40 -3.09 -9.53 -6.73
CA CYS A 40 -4.42 -9.56 -6.14
C CYS A 40 -4.61 -8.42 -5.12
N LEU A 41 -3.62 -8.18 -4.25
CA LEU A 41 -3.68 -7.08 -3.29
C LEU A 41 -3.77 -5.72 -3.98
N TRP A 42 -2.96 -5.51 -5.01
CA TRP A 42 -3.01 -4.27 -5.80
C TRP A 42 -4.41 -4.05 -6.41
N TYR A 43 -5.03 -5.07 -7.00
CA TYR A 43 -6.39 -4.95 -7.52
C TYR A 43 -7.46 -4.73 -6.45
N LEU A 44 -7.34 -5.38 -5.29
CA LEU A 44 -8.21 -5.09 -4.14
C LEU A 44 -8.09 -3.62 -3.71
N GLY A 45 -6.88 -3.05 -3.77
CA GLY A 45 -6.60 -1.65 -3.43
C GLY A 45 -7.36 -0.61 -4.25
N TYR A 46 -7.80 -0.94 -5.47
CA TYR A 46 -8.62 -0.05 -6.29
C TYR A 46 -10.09 0.03 -5.84
N CYS A 47 -10.58 -0.97 -5.11
CA CYS A 47 -11.95 -0.98 -4.61
C CYS A 47 -11.96 -0.48 -3.17
N GLU A 48 -12.32 0.78 -2.97
CA GLU A 48 -12.39 1.42 -1.66
C GLU A 48 -13.16 0.57 -0.64
N GLU A 49 -14.36 0.10 -0.99
CA GLU A 49 -15.18 -0.69 -0.07
C GLU A 49 -14.60 -2.08 0.22
N ALA A 50 -13.76 -2.63 -0.67
CA ALA A 50 -13.03 -3.85 -0.38
C ALA A 50 -11.93 -3.60 0.65
N VAL A 51 -11.20 -2.49 0.53
CA VAL A 51 -10.18 -2.08 1.51
C VAL A 51 -10.81 -1.75 2.86
N GLU A 52 -11.99 -1.11 2.89
CA GLU A 52 -12.75 -0.90 4.13
C GLU A 52 -13.04 -2.25 4.82
N ARG A 53 -13.51 -3.24 4.07
CA ARG A 53 -13.78 -4.59 4.60
C ARG A 53 -12.51 -5.32 5.02
N MET A 54 -11.39 -5.11 4.33
CA MET A 54 -10.08 -5.62 4.75
C MET A 54 -9.67 -5.01 6.10
N CYS A 55 -9.93 -3.72 6.31
CA CYS A 55 -9.66 -3.04 7.57
C CYS A 55 -10.53 -3.53 8.74
N LEU A 56 -11.69 -4.14 8.43
CA LEU A 56 -12.62 -4.74 9.39
C LEU A 56 -12.35 -6.23 9.68
N LEU A 57 -11.36 -6.84 9.03
CA LEU A 57 -10.92 -8.19 9.36
C LEU A 57 -10.37 -8.24 10.80
N ALA A 58 -10.30 -9.45 11.37
CA ALA A 58 -9.67 -9.64 12.67
C ALA A 58 -8.24 -9.09 12.67
N ASP A 59 -7.84 -8.45 13.77
CA ASP A 59 -6.61 -7.65 13.85
C ASP A 59 -5.35 -8.41 13.36
N HIS A 60 -5.18 -9.64 13.84
CA HIS A 60 -4.09 -10.53 13.44
C HIS A 60 -4.06 -10.83 11.93
N VAL A 61 -5.21 -10.85 11.26
CA VAL A 61 -5.30 -11.10 9.81
C VAL A 61 -4.81 -9.89 9.03
N LEU A 62 -5.24 -8.68 9.44
CA LEU A 62 -4.79 -7.44 8.82
C LEU A 62 -3.30 -7.22 9.06
N GLU A 63 -2.80 -7.54 10.25
CA GLU A 63 -1.38 -7.49 10.57
C GLU A 63 -0.56 -8.46 9.71
N GLN A 64 -0.99 -9.72 9.58
CA GLN A 64 -0.36 -10.71 8.70
C GLN A 64 -0.40 -10.30 7.23
N LEU A 65 -1.49 -9.67 6.80
CA LEU A 65 -1.62 -9.13 5.46
C LEU A 65 -0.56 -8.08 5.17
N LEU A 66 -0.40 -7.08 6.04
CA LEU A 66 0.62 -6.06 5.83
C LEU A 66 2.03 -6.63 5.94
N LYS A 67 2.24 -7.62 6.81
CA LYS A 67 3.51 -8.35 6.88
C LYS A 67 3.83 -9.07 5.59
N TYR A 68 2.82 -9.65 4.94
CA TYR A 68 2.97 -10.25 3.62
C TYR A 68 3.30 -9.20 2.56
N ALA A 69 2.52 -8.12 2.48
CA ALA A 69 2.76 -7.06 1.52
C ALA A 69 4.14 -6.41 1.68
N LEU A 70 4.61 -6.18 2.91
CA LEU A 70 5.96 -5.68 3.19
C LEU A 70 7.06 -6.68 2.82
N TRP A 71 6.83 -7.97 3.07
CA TRP A 71 7.76 -9.01 2.59
C TRP A 71 7.86 -8.99 1.06
N LEU A 72 6.76 -8.75 0.33
CA LEU A 72 6.78 -8.61 -1.13
C LEU A 72 7.57 -7.38 -1.59
N VAL A 73 7.48 -6.25 -0.87
CA VAL A 73 8.30 -5.05 -1.13
C VAL A 73 9.79 -5.36 -1.02
N GLU A 74 10.19 -6.16 -0.02
CA GLU A 74 11.58 -6.58 0.17
C GLU A 74 11.97 -7.78 -0.71
N SER A 75 11.02 -8.48 -1.31
CA SER A 75 11.28 -9.70 -2.07
C SER A 75 12.07 -9.42 -3.35
N GLY A 76 12.80 -10.44 -3.82
CA GLY A 76 13.67 -10.34 -4.99
C GLY A 76 12.95 -10.29 -6.34
N HIS A 77 11.67 -10.69 -6.43
CA HIS A 77 10.98 -10.73 -7.72
C HIS A 77 10.40 -9.34 -8.08
N PRO A 78 10.85 -8.71 -9.17
CA PRO A 78 10.54 -7.30 -9.45
C PRO A 78 9.04 -7.01 -9.62
N SER A 79 8.28 -7.92 -10.23
CA SER A 79 6.85 -7.72 -10.47
C SER A 79 6.04 -7.73 -9.17
N GLY A 80 6.29 -8.69 -8.28
CA GLY A 80 5.63 -8.77 -6.98
C GLY A 80 5.95 -7.55 -6.10
N ARG A 81 7.21 -7.11 -6.12
CA ARG A 81 7.64 -5.87 -5.46
C ARG A 81 6.85 -4.66 -5.95
N THR A 82 6.79 -4.44 -7.27
CA THR A 82 6.11 -3.28 -7.84
C THR A 82 4.62 -3.28 -7.53
N HIS A 83 3.93 -4.42 -7.65
CA HIS A 83 2.51 -4.50 -7.29
C HIS A 83 2.28 -4.23 -5.79
N ALA A 84 3.15 -4.71 -4.90
CA ALA A 84 3.02 -4.42 -3.47
C ALA A 84 3.24 -2.94 -3.14
N ILE A 85 4.20 -2.28 -3.79
CA ILE A 85 4.42 -0.83 -3.68
C ILE A 85 3.16 -0.07 -4.14
N MET A 86 2.64 -0.41 -5.32
CA MET A 86 1.42 0.22 -5.86
C MET A 86 0.21 0.01 -4.96
N PHE A 87 0.05 -1.19 -4.36
CA PHE A 87 -0.97 -1.45 -3.36
C PHE A 87 -0.89 -0.46 -2.19
N PHE A 88 0.29 -0.32 -1.56
CA PHE A 88 0.49 0.63 -0.46
C PHE A 88 0.14 2.06 -0.85
N GLY A 89 0.55 2.49 -2.05
CA GLY A 89 0.21 3.81 -2.59
C GLY A 89 -1.30 4.07 -2.69
N LEU A 90 -2.14 3.04 -2.84
CA LEU A 90 -3.60 3.17 -2.87
C LEU A 90 -4.24 3.17 -1.47
N VAL A 91 -3.60 2.54 -0.49
CA VAL A 91 -4.26 2.22 0.80
C VAL A 91 -3.78 3.04 2.01
N PHE A 92 -2.78 3.92 1.86
CA PHE A 92 -2.32 4.75 2.98
C PHE A 92 -3.37 5.72 3.54
N ARG A 93 -4.38 6.08 2.74
CA ARG A 93 -5.52 6.88 3.21
C ARG A 93 -6.36 6.20 4.29
N PHE A 94 -6.17 4.90 4.53
CA PHE A 94 -6.85 4.14 5.58
C PHE A 94 -5.95 4.06 6.82
N ARG A 95 -6.35 4.73 7.91
CA ARG A 95 -5.54 4.81 9.14
C ARG A 95 -5.22 3.42 9.72
N ALA A 96 -6.16 2.48 9.65
CA ALA A 96 -5.93 1.11 10.09
C ALA A 96 -4.76 0.43 9.37
N ILE A 97 -4.53 0.75 8.10
CA ILE A 97 -3.41 0.22 7.33
C ILE A 97 -2.13 1.02 7.62
N LEU A 98 -2.22 2.36 7.61
CA LEU A 98 -1.08 3.25 7.88
C LEU A 98 -0.42 2.94 9.23
N ASP A 99 -1.21 2.84 10.30
CA ASP A 99 -0.69 2.57 11.65
C ASP A 99 0.05 1.23 11.74
N ARG A 100 -0.39 0.21 10.99
CA ARG A 100 0.24 -1.12 10.98
C ARG A 100 1.45 -1.18 10.06
N PHE A 101 1.45 -0.39 8.98
CA PHE A 101 2.62 -0.22 8.13
C PHE A 101 3.79 0.38 8.93
N ASP A 102 3.53 1.42 9.73
CA ASP A 102 4.54 2.05 10.58
C ASP A 102 5.12 1.09 11.62
N LYS A 103 4.23 0.34 12.29
CA LYS A 103 4.62 -0.66 13.30
C LYS A 103 5.50 -1.79 12.75
N GLN A 104 5.57 -1.96 11.44
CA GLN A 104 6.32 -3.02 10.77
C GLN A 104 7.53 -2.49 9.98
N ASP A 105 8.06 -1.32 10.36
CA ASP A 105 9.16 -0.63 9.68
C ASP A 105 8.90 -0.34 8.20
N GLY A 106 7.64 -0.14 7.81
CA GLY A 106 7.25 -0.07 6.41
C GLY A 106 8.00 0.99 5.60
N LEU A 107 8.17 2.20 6.16
CA LEU A 107 8.87 3.29 5.47
C LEU A 107 10.34 2.93 5.19
N ARG A 108 11.04 2.34 6.17
CA ARG A 108 12.43 1.88 5.98
C ARG A 108 12.51 0.85 4.86
N LYS A 109 11.60 -0.13 4.84
CA LYS A 109 11.55 -1.18 3.82
C LYS A 109 11.30 -0.60 2.43
N LEU A 110 10.41 0.38 2.32
CA LEU A 110 10.12 1.08 1.07
C LEU A 110 11.31 1.90 0.58
N MET A 111 11.98 2.64 1.47
CA MET A 111 13.19 3.41 1.14
C MET A 111 14.34 2.50 0.69
N ASN A 112 14.48 1.33 1.32
CA ASN A 112 15.52 0.37 0.97
C ASN A 112 15.41 -0.12 -0.48
N VAL A 113 14.20 -0.17 -1.05
CA VAL A 113 14.03 -0.48 -2.48
C VAL A 113 14.86 0.47 -3.33
N MET A 114 14.78 1.79 -3.10
CA MET A 114 15.56 2.76 -3.85
C MET A 114 17.07 2.60 -3.61
N SER A 115 17.47 2.43 -2.34
CA SER A 115 18.90 2.31 -1.99
C SER A 115 19.61 1.12 -2.65
N THR A 116 18.86 0.06 -2.97
CA THR A 116 19.39 -1.16 -3.59
C THR A 116 19.30 -1.20 -5.12
N MET A 117 18.76 -0.15 -5.75
CA MET A 117 18.62 -0.12 -7.21
C MET A 117 19.92 0.31 -7.88
N SER A 118 20.46 -0.54 -8.76
CA SER A 118 21.67 -0.28 -9.53
C SER A 118 21.60 1.04 -10.32
N ILE A 119 20.46 1.35 -10.92
CA ILE A 119 20.27 2.60 -11.68
C ILE A 119 20.46 3.87 -10.84
N LEU A 120 20.29 3.80 -9.50
CA LEU A 120 20.52 4.92 -8.60
C LEU A 120 21.95 4.93 -8.05
N GLN A 121 22.61 3.77 -8.03
CA GLN A 121 24.01 3.62 -7.63
C GLN A 121 24.96 4.06 -8.75
N ASN A 122 24.58 3.80 -10.01
CA ASN A 122 25.40 4.03 -11.19
C ASN A 122 25.25 5.44 -11.78
N LEU A 123 24.46 6.34 -11.16
CA LEU A 123 24.22 7.71 -11.68
C LEU A 123 25.50 8.53 -11.86
N THR A 124 26.58 8.16 -11.16
CA THR A 124 27.88 8.83 -11.20
C THR A 124 28.91 8.12 -12.06
N GLU A 125 28.57 6.97 -12.66
CA GLU A 125 29.50 6.16 -13.45
C GLU A 125 29.19 6.34 -14.94
N GLU A 126 29.99 7.15 -15.64
CA GLU A 126 29.82 7.46 -17.08
C GLU A 126 29.96 6.23 -17.99
N ASP A 127 30.61 5.16 -17.51
CA ASP A 127 30.88 3.92 -18.26
C ASP A 127 30.06 2.70 -17.75
N ALA A 128 28.98 2.92 -17.00
CA ALA A 128 28.16 1.82 -16.51
C ALA A 128 27.51 1.05 -17.69
N PRO A 129 27.54 -0.30 -17.68
CA PRO A 129 26.92 -1.09 -18.74
C PRO A 129 25.40 -0.86 -18.77
N GLU A 130 24.84 -0.70 -19.97
CA GLU A 130 23.39 -0.56 -20.17
C GLU A 130 22.64 -1.77 -19.58
N ASP A 131 21.75 -1.53 -18.62
CA ASP A 131 20.90 -2.58 -18.06
C ASP A 131 19.64 -2.72 -18.92
N PRO A 132 19.36 -3.89 -19.51
CA PRO A 132 18.17 -4.10 -20.34
C PRO A 132 16.84 -3.88 -19.59
N ASN A 133 16.87 -3.86 -18.25
CA ASN A 133 15.71 -3.60 -17.39
C ASN A 133 15.66 -2.18 -16.84
N GLU A 134 16.54 -1.27 -17.27
CA GLU A 134 16.62 0.10 -16.79
C GLU A 134 15.25 0.81 -16.81
N ALA A 135 14.50 0.70 -17.92
CA ALA A 135 13.17 1.28 -18.03
C ALA A 135 12.20 0.77 -16.94
N MET A 136 12.24 -0.53 -16.63
CA MET A 136 11.40 -1.12 -15.58
C MET A 136 11.83 -0.68 -14.18
N MET A 137 13.14 -0.50 -13.97
CA MET A 137 13.68 0.05 -12.74
C MET A 137 13.22 1.50 -12.53
N TRP A 138 13.29 2.35 -13.56
CA TRP A 138 12.74 3.71 -13.47
C TRP A 138 11.25 3.75 -13.17
N GLN A 139 10.45 2.84 -13.73
CA GLN A 139 9.03 2.73 -13.36
C GLN A 139 8.85 2.37 -11.89
N THR A 140 9.66 1.44 -11.38
CA THR A 140 9.64 1.07 -9.97
C THR A 140 10.03 2.25 -9.08
N VAL A 141 11.06 3.03 -9.43
CA VAL A 141 11.43 4.28 -8.73
C VAL A 141 10.26 5.26 -8.71
N LYS A 142 9.59 5.49 -9.84
CA LYS A 142 8.40 6.36 -9.92
C LYS A 142 7.30 5.89 -8.97
N HIS A 143 7.03 4.59 -8.93
CA HIS A 143 6.04 4.02 -8.01
C HIS A 143 6.43 4.17 -6.54
N VAL A 144 7.71 4.00 -6.19
CA VAL A 144 8.19 4.23 -4.83
C VAL A 144 8.00 5.69 -4.43
N CYS A 145 8.44 6.64 -5.27
CA CYS A 145 8.28 8.08 -5.01
C CYS A 145 6.80 8.47 -4.83
N LEU A 146 5.91 7.97 -5.69
CA LEU A 146 4.47 8.20 -5.58
C LEU A 146 3.90 7.64 -4.27
N THR A 147 4.35 6.45 -3.88
CA THR A 147 3.92 5.77 -2.66
C THR A 147 4.39 6.52 -1.42
N ILE A 148 5.63 7.01 -1.41
CA ILE A 148 6.18 7.87 -0.34
C ILE A 148 5.40 9.18 -0.23
N ARG A 149 5.06 9.82 -1.36
CA ARG A 149 4.23 11.02 -1.35
C ARG A 149 2.89 10.75 -0.66
N ASN A 150 2.18 9.72 -1.10
CA ASN A 150 0.88 9.35 -0.55
C ASN A 150 0.96 8.98 0.95
N TYR A 151 2.07 8.38 1.39
CA TYR A 151 2.37 8.11 2.80
C TYR A 151 2.43 9.41 3.62
N PHE A 152 3.24 10.38 3.18
CA PHE A 152 3.38 11.65 3.89
C PHE A 152 2.09 12.47 3.86
N GLU A 153 1.38 12.48 2.73
CA GLU A 153 0.07 13.12 2.61
C GLU A 153 -0.94 12.52 3.60
N ALA A 154 -0.99 11.19 3.74
CA ALA A 154 -1.88 10.52 4.69
C ALA A 154 -1.54 10.82 6.15
N HIS A 155 -0.26 10.88 6.50
CA HIS A 155 0.18 11.32 7.84
C HIS A 155 -0.20 12.77 8.11
N LEU A 156 0.04 13.67 7.16
CA LEU A 156 -0.32 15.07 7.28
C LEU A 156 -1.83 15.23 7.47
N ALA A 157 -2.64 14.57 6.64
CA ALA A 157 -4.10 14.55 6.78
C ALA A 157 -4.52 14.05 8.17
N THR A 158 -3.91 12.97 8.67
CA THR A 158 -4.19 12.44 10.01
C THR A 158 -3.91 13.48 11.11
N ARG A 159 -2.79 14.20 11.02
CA ARG A 159 -2.40 15.24 11.98
C ARG A 159 -3.32 16.46 11.93
N VAL A 160 -3.71 16.88 10.73
CA VAL A 160 -4.67 17.98 10.52
C VAL A 160 -6.01 17.61 11.12
N HIS A 161 -6.56 16.43 10.79
CA HIS A 161 -7.83 15.95 11.36
C HIS A 161 -7.80 15.87 12.88
N HIS A 162 -6.70 15.38 13.47
CA HIS A 162 -6.54 15.33 14.92
C HIS A 162 -6.55 16.74 15.55
N THR A 163 -5.83 17.69 14.95
CA THR A 163 -5.78 19.08 15.44
C THR A 163 -7.14 19.78 15.31
N SER A 164 -7.82 19.59 14.17
CA SER A 164 -9.15 20.13 13.93
C SER A 164 -10.18 19.55 14.90
N TYR A 165 -10.11 18.23 15.16
CA TYR A 165 -10.95 17.58 16.18
C TYR A 165 -10.67 18.12 17.58
N GLN A 166 -9.40 18.30 17.96
CA GLN A 166 -9.05 18.88 19.25
C GLN A 166 -9.58 20.31 19.41
N ARG A 167 -9.57 21.12 18.34
CA ARG A 167 -10.19 22.45 18.33
C ARG A 167 -11.73 22.36 18.41
N SER A 168 -12.33 21.39 17.73
CA SER A 168 -13.78 21.16 17.69
C SER A 168 -14.32 20.35 18.87
N LEU A 169 -13.53 19.95 19.86
CA LEU A 169 -14.06 19.44 21.14
C LEU A 169 -14.88 20.51 21.89
N SER A 170 -14.91 21.75 21.37
CA SER A 170 -15.85 22.81 21.72
C SER A 170 -17.23 22.67 21.04
N THR A 171 -17.41 21.81 20.03
CA THR A 171 -18.67 21.57 19.29
C THR A 171 -18.79 20.10 18.79
N ASN A 172 -19.79 19.37 19.29
CA ASN A 172 -20.12 17.95 19.03
C ASN A 172 -19.95 17.42 17.57
N ASN A 173 -18.73 17.10 17.14
CA ASN A 173 -18.48 16.37 15.87
C ASN A 173 -17.83 15.01 16.13
N SER A 174 -18.35 13.95 15.50
CA SER A 174 -17.85 12.58 15.61
C SER A 174 -16.56 12.37 14.81
N ALA A 175 -15.56 11.72 15.40
CA ALA A 175 -14.29 11.39 14.72
C ALA A 175 -14.48 10.34 13.61
N THR A 176 -13.79 10.51 12.47
CA THR A 176 -13.80 9.56 11.36
C THR A 176 -13.21 8.19 11.78
N PRO A 177 -13.91 7.07 11.51
CA PRO A 177 -13.40 5.73 11.82
C PRO A 177 -12.09 5.39 11.09
N CYS A 178 -11.22 4.58 11.71
CA CYS A 178 -9.90 4.24 11.14
C CYS A 178 -9.93 3.39 9.86
N TYR A 179 -11.05 2.70 9.61
CA TYR A 179 -11.27 1.89 8.42
C TYR A 179 -11.87 2.70 7.26
N LYS A 180 -12.25 3.97 7.49
CA LYS A 180 -12.70 4.88 6.43
C LYS A 180 -11.49 5.63 5.86
N PRO A 181 -11.48 5.88 4.54
CA PRO A 181 -10.41 6.66 3.94
C PRO A 181 -10.50 8.13 4.40
N LEU A 182 -9.35 8.73 4.67
CA LEU A 182 -9.25 10.18 4.87
C LEU A 182 -9.40 10.89 3.53
N ASN A 183 -10.06 12.05 3.54
CA ASN A 183 -10.09 12.92 2.37
C ASN A 183 -8.75 13.66 2.29
N VAL A 184 -7.96 13.33 1.28
CA VAL A 184 -6.64 13.93 1.02
C VAL A 184 -6.74 15.03 -0.06
N SER A 185 -7.95 15.39 -0.51
CA SER A 185 -8.13 16.47 -1.49
C SER A 185 -7.76 17.82 -0.89
N TRP A 186 -6.90 18.56 -1.59
CA TRP A 186 -6.48 19.94 -1.26
C TRP A 186 -7.67 20.92 -1.17
N GLU A 187 -8.81 20.59 -1.79
CA GLU A 187 -10.04 21.39 -1.73
C GLU A 187 -10.65 21.48 -0.32
N SER A 188 -10.25 20.58 0.58
CA SER A 188 -10.72 20.56 1.97
C SER A 188 -9.92 21.49 2.91
N VAL A 189 -8.85 22.12 2.42
CA VAL A 189 -7.97 23.01 3.21
C VAL A 189 -8.38 24.49 3.10
N THR A 190 -9.25 24.85 2.16
CA THR A 190 -9.64 26.26 1.88
C THR A 190 -11.01 26.68 2.42
N ARG A 191 -11.55 25.99 3.44
CA ARG A 191 -12.78 26.42 4.12
C ARG A 191 -12.52 26.84 5.57
#